data_AF-A0A3B9ET36-F1
#
_entry.id   AF-A0A3B9ET36-F1
#
_cell.length_a   1.000
_cell.length_b   1.000
_cell.length_c   1.000
_cell.angle_alpha   90.00
_cell.angle_beta   90.00
_cell.angle_gamma   90.00
#
_symmetry.space_group_name_H-M   'P 1'
#
loop_
_entity.id
_entity.type
_entity.pdbx_description
1 polymer ?
#
loop_
_entity_poly.entity_id
_entity_poly.type
_entity_poly.pdbx_seq_one_letter_code
_entity_poly.pdbx_strand_id
1 'polypeptide(L)'
;MSTFLPWAHEEVKQGLAEWKATGSQQKEGPIALIGLTPESRKKVINQLIKETRRKVVRLDEIKWQVWAQSAVVQQKQLAKYGSVELVKAFNDSGKFHPEQYLRNWLKEGVFNLAEYEFLKLQLANYAVKQYPKAILDFGHDNALLEQPEFLARLQQLFRETNARVIYARPLASVEETLHTLKDHSTDVQHIRKALEAPAYRTLGMEVAPF
;
A
#
# COMPACT_ATOMS: atom_id res chain seq x y z
N MET A 1 -18.99 -2.92 17.20
CA MET A 1 -18.94 -3.60 15.89
C MET A 1 -18.59 -2.55 14.83
N SER A 2 -17.32 -2.38 14.48
CA SER A 2 -16.91 -1.61 13.30
C SER A 2 -16.47 -2.61 12.24
N THR A 3 -17.41 -2.97 11.38
CA THR A 3 -17.13 -3.82 10.23
C THR A 3 -16.32 -3.01 9.23
N PHE A 4 -15.11 -3.48 8.94
CA PHE A 4 -14.41 -3.34 7.66
C PHE A 4 -15.43 -3.02 6.57
N LEU A 5 -15.36 -1.82 5.97
CA LEU A 5 -16.38 -1.22 5.09
C LEU A 5 -17.21 -2.32 4.41
N PRO A 6 -18.49 -2.56 4.82
CA PRO A 6 -19.19 -3.80 4.48
C PRO A 6 -19.25 -4.09 2.98
N TRP A 7 -19.31 -3.04 2.18
CA TRP A 7 -19.33 -3.07 0.71
C TRP A 7 -17.95 -3.34 0.07
N ALA A 8 -16.85 -3.09 0.78
CA ALA A 8 -15.47 -3.27 0.31
C ALA A 8 -14.86 -4.61 0.78
N HIS A 9 -15.50 -5.25 1.76
CA HIS A 9 -15.07 -6.52 2.34
C HIS A 9 -15.06 -7.67 1.32
N GLU A 10 -16.03 -7.68 0.40
CA GLU A 10 -16.15 -8.71 -0.63
C GLU A 10 -15.04 -8.61 -1.68
N GLU A 11 -14.52 -7.40 -1.99
CA GLU A 11 -13.39 -7.23 -2.91
C GLU A 11 -12.11 -7.88 -2.36
N VAL A 12 -11.87 -7.69 -1.06
CA VAL A 12 -10.73 -8.31 -0.38
C VAL A 12 -10.91 -9.83 -0.31
N LYS A 13 -12.11 -10.31 0.08
CA LYS A 13 -12.43 -11.74 0.12
C LYS A 13 -12.30 -12.42 -1.24
N GLN A 14 -12.84 -11.81 -2.28
CA GLN A 14 -12.80 -12.35 -3.63
C GLN A 14 -11.35 -12.55 -4.06
N GLY A 15 -10.52 -11.52 -3.88
CA GLY A 15 -9.11 -11.67 -4.20
C GLY A 15 -8.47 -12.82 -3.39
N LEU A 16 -8.82 -13.00 -2.12
CA LEU A 16 -8.26 -14.08 -1.29
C LEU A 16 -8.73 -15.46 -1.77
N ALA A 17 -9.98 -15.58 -2.19
CA ALA A 17 -10.53 -16.81 -2.74
C ALA A 17 -9.83 -17.19 -4.05
N GLU A 18 -9.62 -16.21 -4.95
CA GLU A 18 -8.86 -16.39 -6.20
C GLU A 18 -7.42 -16.88 -5.95
N TRP A 19 -6.78 -16.38 -4.89
CA TRP A 19 -5.45 -16.86 -4.48
C TRP A 19 -5.49 -18.30 -3.92
N LYS A 20 -6.44 -18.62 -3.04
CA LYS A 20 -6.57 -20.00 -2.51
C LYS A 20 -6.87 -21.01 -3.63
N ALA A 21 -7.65 -20.60 -4.63
CA ALA A 21 -7.98 -21.39 -5.81
C ALA A 21 -6.78 -21.61 -6.75
N THR A 22 -5.79 -20.70 -6.78
CA THR A 22 -4.59 -20.81 -7.63
C THR A 22 -3.49 -21.70 -7.06
N GLY A 23 -3.72 -22.36 -5.92
CA GLY A 23 -2.89 -23.46 -5.45
C GLY A 23 -1.64 -23.04 -4.68
N SER A 24 -1.67 -23.34 -3.38
CA SER A 24 -0.54 -23.26 -2.46
C SER A 24 0.57 -24.26 -2.83
N GLN A 25 1.49 -23.87 -3.71
CA GLN A 25 2.79 -24.51 -3.90
C GLN A 25 3.97 -23.55 -3.69
N GLN A 26 3.72 -22.28 -3.32
CA GLN A 26 4.79 -21.32 -3.06
C GLN A 26 5.30 -21.44 -1.62
N LYS A 27 6.49 -22.04 -1.47
CA LYS A 27 7.24 -22.06 -0.20
C LYS A 27 7.79 -20.68 0.20
N GLU A 28 7.90 -19.74 -0.74
CA GLU A 28 8.52 -18.44 -0.51
C GLU A 28 7.67 -17.32 -1.13
N GLY A 29 7.14 -16.43 -0.28
CA GLY A 29 6.34 -15.28 -0.69
C GLY A 29 7.18 -14.05 -1.07
N PRO A 30 6.53 -12.89 -1.34
CA PRO A 30 7.24 -11.67 -1.71
C PRO A 30 7.99 -11.09 -0.50
N ILE A 31 8.97 -10.22 -0.77
CA ILE A 31 9.64 -9.44 0.27
C ILE A 31 8.97 -8.07 0.31
N ALA A 32 8.20 -7.78 1.35
CA ALA A 32 7.57 -6.48 1.56
C ALA A 32 8.56 -5.53 2.26
N LEU A 33 9.09 -4.56 1.53
CA LEU A 33 9.96 -3.53 2.08
C LEU A 33 9.14 -2.29 2.43
N ILE A 34 9.15 -1.96 3.72
CA ILE A 34 8.51 -0.77 4.27
C ILE A 34 9.61 0.16 4.77
N GLY A 35 9.60 1.41 4.35
CA GLY A 35 10.63 2.35 4.78
C GLY A 35 10.22 3.78 4.54
N LEU A 36 10.64 4.66 5.43
CA LEU A 36 10.13 6.02 5.50
C LEU A 36 10.82 6.96 4.51
N THR A 37 12.07 6.70 4.12
CA THR A 37 12.77 7.56 3.15
C THR A 37 13.21 6.79 1.92
N PRO A 38 13.16 7.39 0.71
CA PRO A 38 13.67 6.76 -0.51
C PRO A 38 15.11 6.25 -0.37
N GLU A 39 15.98 6.99 0.32
CA GLU A 39 17.41 6.71 0.48
C GLU A 39 17.66 5.49 1.36
N SER A 40 16.91 5.36 2.46
CA SER A 40 16.99 4.19 3.36
C SER A 40 16.55 2.91 2.64
N ARG A 41 15.48 2.99 1.85
CA ARG A 41 15.00 1.85 1.06
C ARG A 41 15.96 1.50 -0.08
N LYS A 42 16.55 2.48 -0.77
CA LYS A 42 17.44 2.24 -1.92
C LYS A 42 18.62 1.31 -1.59
N LYS A 43 19.28 1.50 -0.43
CA LYS A 43 20.39 0.64 -0.01
C LYS A 43 19.93 -0.80 0.23
N VAL A 44 18.84 -0.97 0.98
CA VAL A 44 18.25 -2.29 1.29
C VAL A 44 17.78 -2.99 0.01
N ILE A 45 17.11 -2.27 -0.89
CA ILE A 45 16.69 -2.80 -2.20
C ILE A 45 17.89 -3.31 -2.99
N ASN A 46 18.94 -2.50 -3.11
CA ASN A 46 20.13 -2.89 -3.87
C ASN A 46 20.80 -4.15 -3.31
N GLN A 47 20.84 -4.29 -1.99
CA GLN A 47 21.34 -5.49 -1.34
C GLN A 47 20.43 -6.70 -1.62
N LEU A 48 19.12 -6.56 -1.42
CA LEU A 48 18.16 -7.63 -1.66
C LEU A 48 18.17 -8.09 -3.13
N ILE A 49 18.33 -7.18 -4.09
CA ILE A 49 18.46 -7.55 -5.51
C ILE A 49 19.71 -8.44 -5.72
N LYS A 50 20.85 -8.06 -5.12
CA LYS A 50 22.10 -8.83 -5.27
C LYS A 50 21.98 -10.24 -4.68
N GLU A 51 21.36 -10.36 -3.51
CA GLU A 51 21.25 -11.62 -2.77
C GLU A 51 20.16 -12.53 -3.35
N THR A 52 19.01 -11.97 -3.70
CA THR A 52 17.81 -12.76 -4.06
C THR A 52 17.54 -12.81 -5.57
N ARG A 53 18.16 -11.92 -6.35
CA ARG A 53 17.89 -11.71 -7.79
C ARG A 53 16.43 -11.42 -8.13
N ARG A 54 15.63 -11.00 -7.15
CA ARG A 54 14.21 -10.69 -7.32
C ARG A 54 14.02 -9.33 -7.99
N LYS A 55 12.98 -9.22 -8.82
CA LYS A 55 12.53 -7.94 -9.39
C LYS A 55 11.96 -7.06 -8.29
N VAL A 56 12.17 -5.74 -8.40
CA VAL A 56 11.54 -4.74 -7.54
C VAL A 56 10.27 -4.23 -8.20
N VAL A 57 9.19 -4.13 -7.43
CA VAL A 57 7.95 -3.47 -7.79
C VAL A 57 7.69 -2.37 -6.79
N ARG A 58 7.63 -1.12 -7.25
CA ARG A 58 7.33 0.03 -6.41
C ARG A 58 5.84 0.29 -6.42
N LEU A 59 5.23 0.27 -5.25
CA LEU A 59 3.79 0.47 -5.12
C LEU A 59 3.36 1.87 -5.60
N ASP A 60 4.21 2.89 -5.42
CA ASP A 60 3.95 4.25 -5.92
C ASP A 60 3.79 4.33 -7.44
N GLU A 61 4.40 3.42 -8.20
CA GLU A 61 4.34 3.40 -9.67
C GLU A 61 3.06 2.72 -10.19
N ILE A 62 2.42 1.87 -9.38
CA ILE A 62 1.24 1.09 -9.79
C ILE A 62 -0.06 1.51 -9.08
N LYS A 63 0.03 2.29 -7.99
CA LYS A 63 -1.12 2.61 -7.12
C LYS A 63 -2.28 3.26 -7.86
N TRP A 64 -2.00 4.17 -8.79
CA TRP A 64 -3.05 4.92 -9.49
C TRP A 64 -3.92 4.02 -10.34
N GLN A 65 -3.31 3.04 -11.02
CA GLN A 65 -4.05 2.08 -11.83
C GLN A 65 -4.89 1.14 -10.96
N VAL A 66 -4.32 0.66 -9.85
CA VAL A 66 -5.01 -0.25 -8.92
C VAL A 66 -6.19 0.44 -8.24
N TRP A 67 -5.97 1.64 -7.68
CA TRP A 67 -7.00 2.38 -6.99
C TRP A 67 -8.14 2.80 -7.92
N ALA A 68 -7.85 3.16 -9.17
CA ALA A 68 -8.89 3.49 -10.14
C ALA A 68 -9.86 2.34 -10.43
N GLN A 69 -9.45 1.09 -10.18
CA GLN A 69 -10.29 -0.10 -10.33
C GLN A 69 -11.05 -0.45 -9.05
N SER A 70 -10.77 0.23 -7.93
CA SER A 70 -11.45 -0.01 -6.66
C SER A 70 -12.93 0.33 -6.73
N ALA A 71 -13.76 -0.49 -6.09
CA ALA A 71 -15.19 -0.20 -5.94
C ALA A 71 -15.42 1.14 -5.23
N VAL A 72 -14.55 1.52 -4.26
CA VAL A 72 -14.60 2.81 -3.56
C VAL A 72 -14.54 3.97 -4.56
N VAL A 73 -13.58 3.90 -5.48
CA VAL A 73 -13.31 4.96 -6.45
C VAL A 73 -14.41 5.00 -7.48
N GLN A 74 -14.82 3.85 -8.02
CA GLN A 74 -15.91 3.75 -8.98
C GLN A 74 -17.22 4.32 -8.42
N GLN A 75 -17.55 4.02 -7.16
CA GLN A 75 -18.74 4.58 -6.49
C GLN A 75 -18.66 6.10 -6.34
N LYS A 76 -17.51 6.64 -5.89
CA LYS A 76 -17.34 8.09 -5.78
C LYS A 76 -17.36 8.79 -7.14
N GLN A 77 -16.84 8.15 -8.19
CA GLN A 77 -16.93 8.68 -9.55
C GLN A 77 -18.39 8.74 -10.01
N LEU A 78 -19.15 7.66 -9.79
CA LEU A 78 -20.58 7.60 -10.09
C LEU A 78 -21.38 8.64 -9.31
N ALA A 79 -21.05 8.87 -8.04
CA ALA A 79 -21.70 9.88 -7.22
C ALA A 79 -21.39 11.32 -7.68
N LYS A 80 -20.14 11.59 -8.12
CA LYS A 80 -19.69 12.93 -8.51
C LYS A 80 -20.09 13.32 -9.92
N TYR A 81 -20.13 12.37 -10.86
CA TYR A 81 -20.34 12.62 -12.29
C TYR A 81 -21.62 11.94 -12.84
N GLY A 82 -22.30 11.10 -12.07
CA GLY A 82 -23.43 10.33 -12.59
C GLY A 82 -23.01 9.25 -13.62
N SER A 83 -23.91 8.31 -13.90
CA SER A 83 -23.61 7.14 -14.75
C SER A 83 -23.40 7.49 -16.23
N VAL A 84 -24.16 8.46 -16.76
CA VAL A 84 -24.12 8.84 -18.18
C VAL A 84 -22.86 9.63 -18.53
N GLU A 85 -22.40 10.50 -17.64
CA GLU A 85 -21.17 11.29 -17.86
C GLU A 85 -19.92 10.43 -17.66
N LEU A 86 -19.98 9.43 -16.77
CA LEU A 86 -18.92 8.42 -16.62
C LEU A 86 -18.68 7.65 -17.92
N VAL A 87 -19.74 7.09 -18.53
CA VAL A 87 -19.62 6.29 -19.76
C VAL A 87 -19.06 7.12 -20.92
N LYS A 88 -19.52 8.38 -21.07
CA LYS A 88 -18.96 9.30 -22.07
C LYS A 88 -17.50 9.66 -21.77
N ALA A 89 -17.17 9.91 -20.52
CA ALA A 89 -15.80 10.27 -20.13
C ALA A 89 -14.79 9.13 -20.30
N PHE A 90 -15.19 7.88 -20.01
CA PHE A 90 -14.38 6.68 -20.21
C PHE A 90 -14.18 6.35 -21.69
N ASN A 91 -15.20 6.54 -22.51
CA ASN A 91 -15.15 6.21 -23.94
C ASN A 91 -14.48 7.31 -24.79
N ASP A 92 -14.65 8.59 -24.44
CA ASP A 92 -14.30 9.69 -25.34
C ASP A 92 -13.10 10.53 -24.89
N SER A 93 -12.46 10.27 -23.74
CA SER A 93 -11.54 11.29 -23.20
C SER A 93 -10.25 10.79 -22.56
N GLY A 94 -9.13 11.38 -23.01
CA GLY A 94 -7.92 11.54 -22.19
C GLY A 94 -8.10 12.48 -20.98
N LYS A 95 -9.35 12.80 -20.57
CA LYS A 95 -9.64 13.69 -19.43
C LYS A 95 -9.55 12.99 -18.07
N PHE A 96 -9.63 11.65 -18.03
CA PHE A 96 -9.59 10.88 -16.78
C PHE A 96 -8.32 10.04 -16.70
N HIS A 97 -7.16 10.70 -16.64
CA HIS A 97 -5.93 10.03 -16.30
C HIS A 97 -5.98 9.60 -14.81
N PRO A 98 -5.94 8.29 -14.47
CA PRO A 98 -6.08 7.78 -13.10
C PRO A 98 -5.30 8.54 -12.05
N GLU A 99 -4.03 8.77 -12.35
CA GLU A 99 -3.13 9.51 -11.47
C GLU A 99 -3.59 10.95 -11.23
N GLN A 100 -4.01 11.66 -12.29
CA GLN A 100 -4.33 13.08 -12.18
C GLN A 100 -5.54 13.31 -11.29
N TYR A 101 -6.64 12.57 -11.50
CA TYR A 101 -7.85 12.79 -10.72
C TYR A 101 -7.72 12.22 -9.30
N LEU A 102 -7.11 11.06 -9.10
CA LEU A 102 -6.92 10.49 -7.75
C LEU A 102 -6.01 11.37 -6.92
N ARG A 103 -4.95 11.92 -7.52
CA ARG A 103 -4.07 12.89 -6.85
C ARG A 103 -4.83 14.15 -6.45
N ASN A 104 -5.71 14.67 -7.31
CA ASN A 104 -6.53 15.84 -6.98
C ASN A 104 -7.53 15.52 -5.86
N TRP A 105 -8.18 14.36 -5.91
CA TRP A 105 -9.14 13.93 -4.89
C TRP A 105 -8.50 13.73 -3.51
N LEU A 106 -7.27 13.23 -3.48
CA LEU A 106 -6.49 13.15 -2.23
C LEU A 106 -6.20 14.54 -1.67
N LYS A 107 -5.81 15.50 -2.53
CA LYS A 107 -5.59 16.90 -2.11
C LYS A 107 -6.87 17.59 -1.64
N GLU A 108 -8.00 17.29 -2.25
CA GLU A 108 -9.32 17.84 -1.92
C GLU A 108 -9.98 17.15 -0.71
N GLY A 109 -9.40 16.08 -0.17
CA GLY A 109 -9.99 15.35 0.96
C GLY A 109 -11.27 14.58 0.60
N VAL A 110 -11.40 14.14 -0.65
CA VAL A 110 -12.58 13.40 -1.15
C VAL A 110 -12.73 12.03 -0.46
N PHE A 111 -11.62 11.43 -0.06
CA PHE A 111 -11.58 10.19 0.71
C PHE A 111 -11.47 10.50 2.19
N ASN A 112 -12.31 9.86 3.01
CA ASN A 112 -12.06 9.83 4.45
C ASN A 112 -10.90 8.87 4.77
N LEU A 113 -10.42 8.90 6.02
CA LEU A 113 -9.29 8.09 6.46
C LEU A 113 -9.51 6.58 6.22
N ALA A 114 -10.70 6.06 6.51
CA ALA A 114 -11.01 4.63 6.34
C ALA A 114 -11.02 4.20 4.87
N GLU A 115 -11.54 5.04 3.98
CA GLU A 115 -11.49 4.82 2.54
C GLU A 115 -10.05 4.86 2.03
N TYR A 116 -9.24 5.81 2.53
CA TYR A 116 -7.85 5.92 2.12
C TYR A 116 -7.01 4.71 2.57
N GLU A 117 -7.17 4.28 3.82
CA GLU A 117 -6.50 3.08 4.33
C GLU A 117 -6.97 1.79 3.66
N PHE A 118 -8.24 1.72 3.27
CA PHE A 118 -8.73 0.63 2.43
C PHE A 118 -8.00 0.59 1.08
N LEU A 119 -7.84 1.73 0.39
CA LEU A 119 -7.12 1.80 -0.88
C LEU A 119 -5.66 1.32 -0.72
N LYS A 120 -4.97 1.71 0.36
CA LYS A 120 -3.63 1.21 0.68
C LYS A 120 -3.60 -0.31 0.86
N LEU A 121 -4.57 -0.87 1.58
CA LEU A 121 -4.69 -2.31 1.80
C LEU A 121 -5.02 -3.07 0.50
N GLN A 122 -5.89 -2.53 -0.35
CA GLN A 122 -6.20 -3.09 -1.67
C GLN A 122 -4.95 -3.14 -2.54
N LEU A 123 -4.14 -2.08 -2.54
CA LEU A 123 -2.86 -2.03 -3.25
C LEU A 123 -1.88 -3.10 -2.73
N ALA A 124 -1.76 -3.25 -1.40
CA ALA A 124 -0.95 -4.29 -0.80
C ALA A 124 -1.40 -5.68 -1.25
N ASN A 125 -2.71 -5.94 -1.20
CA ASN A 125 -3.33 -7.20 -1.61
C ASN A 125 -3.07 -7.51 -3.10
N TYR A 126 -3.23 -6.52 -3.97
CA TYR A 126 -2.93 -6.64 -5.39
C TYR A 126 -1.44 -6.97 -5.62
N ALA A 127 -0.54 -6.20 -5.02
CA ALA A 127 0.90 -6.33 -5.23
C ALA A 127 1.45 -7.70 -4.78
N VAL A 128 1.00 -8.18 -3.62
CA VAL A 128 1.41 -9.48 -3.07
C VAL A 128 0.96 -10.64 -3.97
N LYS A 129 -0.21 -10.53 -4.60
CA LYS A 129 -0.73 -11.58 -5.49
C LYS A 129 -0.13 -11.55 -6.88
N GLN A 130 0.00 -10.37 -7.47
CA GLN A 130 0.52 -10.24 -8.83
C GLN A 130 2.03 -10.42 -8.92
N TYR A 131 2.74 -10.14 -7.83
CA TYR A 131 4.20 -10.21 -7.80
C TYR A 131 4.72 -11.05 -6.63
N PRO A 132 4.34 -12.34 -6.55
CA PRO A 132 4.62 -13.18 -5.38
C PRO A 132 6.11 -13.50 -5.18
N LYS A 133 6.94 -13.30 -6.21
CA LYS A 133 8.41 -13.51 -6.16
C LYS A 133 9.20 -12.20 -6.21
N ALA A 134 8.55 -11.05 -6.02
CA ALA A 134 9.20 -9.76 -6.10
C ALA A 134 9.64 -9.24 -4.72
N ILE A 135 10.43 -8.17 -4.76
CA ILE A 135 10.59 -7.21 -3.66
C ILE A 135 9.53 -6.13 -3.91
N LEU A 136 8.60 -5.97 -2.97
CA LEU A 136 7.56 -4.95 -3.00
C LEU A 136 8.04 -3.75 -2.20
N ASP A 137 8.38 -2.65 -2.86
CA ASP A 137 8.69 -1.38 -2.19
C ASP A 137 7.38 -0.64 -1.93
N PHE A 138 6.92 -0.69 -0.69
CA PHE A 138 5.68 -0.05 -0.26
C PHE A 138 5.79 1.48 -0.19
N GLY A 139 6.99 2.05 -0.22
CA GLY A 139 7.16 3.47 0.06
C GLY A 139 6.83 3.83 1.50
N HIS A 140 6.79 5.13 1.78
CA HIS A 140 6.51 5.66 3.11
C HIS A 140 5.02 5.74 3.41
N ASP A 141 4.19 5.96 2.38
CA ASP A 141 2.76 6.23 2.57
C ASP A 141 1.90 4.96 2.49
N ASN A 142 2.22 4.02 1.58
CA ASN A 142 1.30 2.92 1.27
C ASN A 142 1.27 1.78 2.31
N ALA A 143 2.19 1.77 3.28
CA ALA A 143 2.20 0.79 4.37
C ALA A 143 1.80 1.38 5.73
N LEU A 144 1.63 2.70 5.84
CA LEU A 144 1.21 3.35 7.07
C LEU A 144 -0.31 3.35 7.15
N LEU A 145 -0.82 2.60 8.13
CA LEU A 145 -2.22 2.47 8.48
C LEU A 145 -2.39 2.91 9.95
N GLU A 146 -3.33 3.81 10.20
CA GLU A 146 -3.70 4.33 11.53
C GLU A 146 -4.71 3.44 12.22
N GLN A 147 -5.68 2.92 11.48
CA GLN A 147 -6.77 2.19 12.13
C GLN A 147 -6.33 0.75 12.39
N PRO A 148 -6.47 0.26 13.65
CA PRO A 148 -6.01 -1.07 14.04
C PRO A 148 -6.54 -2.20 13.15
N GLU A 149 -7.76 -2.09 12.65
CA GLU A 149 -8.39 -3.09 11.78
C GLU A 149 -7.66 -3.25 10.43
N PHE A 150 -7.25 -2.16 9.79
CA PHE A 150 -6.54 -2.22 8.51
C PHE A 150 -5.13 -2.76 8.73
N LEU A 151 -4.45 -2.33 9.80
CA LEU A 151 -3.14 -2.86 10.18
C LEU A 151 -3.21 -4.36 10.48
N ALA A 152 -4.19 -4.81 11.27
CA ALA A 152 -4.39 -6.22 11.58
C ALA A 152 -4.64 -7.03 10.29
N ARG A 153 -5.42 -6.50 9.35
CA ARG A 153 -5.68 -7.18 8.08
C ARG A 153 -4.45 -7.21 7.16
N LEU A 154 -3.64 -6.15 7.13
CA LEU A 154 -2.36 -6.14 6.40
C LEU A 154 -1.39 -7.19 6.97
N GLN A 155 -1.28 -7.27 8.29
CA GLN A 155 -0.49 -8.30 8.97
C GLN A 155 -0.99 -9.71 8.66
N GLN A 156 -2.32 -9.90 8.65
CA GLN A 156 -2.92 -11.18 8.30
C GLN A 156 -2.63 -11.55 6.83
N LEU A 157 -2.74 -10.60 5.90
CA LEU A 157 -2.38 -10.78 4.50
C LEU A 157 -0.93 -11.27 4.38
N PHE A 158 0.03 -10.62 5.04
CA PHE A 158 1.44 -11.04 4.97
C PHE A 158 1.67 -12.45 5.50
N ARG A 159 0.97 -12.86 6.57
CA ARG A 159 1.03 -14.25 7.08
C ARG A 159 0.43 -15.24 6.08
N GLU A 160 -0.75 -14.92 5.54
CA GLU A 160 -1.45 -15.78 4.57
C GLU A 160 -0.62 -15.99 3.30
N THR A 161 0.16 -14.99 2.88
CA THR A 161 0.96 -15.04 1.65
C THR A 161 2.44 -15.37 1.88
N ASN A 162 2.83 -15.74 3.10
CA ASN A 162 4.23 -15.95 3.49
C ASN A 162 5.15 -14.79 3.07
N ALA A 163 4.66 -13.55 3.13
CA ALA A 163 5.44 -12.38 2.77
C ALA A 163 6.47 -12.10 3.87
N ARG A 164 7.73 -11.97 3.48
CA ARG A 164 8.79 -11.54 4.41
C ARG A 164 8.75 -10.02 4.49
N VAL A 165 8.41 -9.47 5.65
CA VAL A 165 8.37 -8.02 5.86
C VAL A 165 9.73 -7.53 6.35
N ILE A 166 10.26 -6.49 5.72
CA ILE A 166 11.51 -5.82 6.10
C ILE A 166 11.21 -4.35 6.33
N TYR A 167 11.61 -3.84 7.49
CA TYR A 167 11.53 -2.43 7.83
C TYR A 167 12.89 -1.77 7.61
N ALA A 168 13.00 -0.94 6.58
CA ALA A 168 14.15 -0.08 6.40
C ALA A 168 14.06 1.07 7.41
N ARG A 169 14.92 1.02 8.44
CA ARG A 169 15.07 2.12 9.38
C ARG A 169 15.52 3.40 8.66
N PRO A 170 15.03 4.58 9.07
CA PRO A 170 15.61 5.83 8.58
C PRO A 170 17.11 5.83 8.88
N LEU A 171 17.91 6.28 7.91
CA LEU A 171 19.36 6.43 8.09
C LEU A 171 19.73 7.69 8.88
N ALA A 172 18.76 8.58 9.08
CA ALA A 172 18.89 9.85 9.79
C ALA A 172 18.16 9.79 11.14
N SER A 173 18.40 10.76 12.02
CA SER A 173 17.65 10.89 13.26
C SER A 173 16.14 11.04 12.99
N VAL A 174 15.28 10.77 13.99
CA VAL A 174 13.81 10.95 13.86
C VAL A 174 13.50 12.37 13.39
N GLU A 175 14.26 13.37 13.87
CA GLU A 175 13.95 14.77 13.63
C GLU A 175 14.41 15.23 12.24
N GLU A 176 15.54 14.73 11.75
CA GLU A 176 15.95 14.89 10.35
C GLU A 176 14.97 14.18 9.40
N THR A 177 14.51 12.98 9.76
CA THR A 177 13.53 12.22 8.97
C THR A 177 12.19 12.94 8.89
N LEU A 178 11.71 13.51 10.00
CA LEU A 178 10.50 14.34 10.03
C LEU A 178 10.67 15.64 9.24
N HIS A 179 11.87 16.21 9.22
CA HIS A 179 12.17 17.40 8.42
C HIS A 179 12.12 17.09 6.91
N THR A 180 12.71 15.98 6.47
CA THR A 180 12.64 15.55 5.05
C THR A 180 11.23 15.15 4.63
N LEU A 181 10.44 14.57 5.54
CA LEU A 181 9.07 14.15 5.23
C LEU A 181 8.04 15.29 5.28
N LYS A 182 8.33 16.39 5.99
CA LYS A 182 7.51 17.60 6.02
C LYS A 182 7.24 18.19 4.64
N ASP A 183 8.19 18.05 3.73
CA ASP A 183 8.09 18.58 2.37
C ASP A 183 7.23 17.70 1.43
N HIS A 184 6.84 16.50 1.89
CA HIS A 184 6.20 15.48 1.06
C HIS A 184 4.90 14.91 1.63
N SER A 185 4.54 15.25 2.88
CA SER A 185 3.34 14.74 3.55
C SER A 185 2.64 15.82 4.36
N THR A 186 1.31 15.81 4.33
CA THR A 186 0.45 16.80 4.99
C THR A 186 0.33 16.63 6.51
N ASP A 187 0.83 15.55 7.11
CA ASP A 187 0.69 15.33 8.57
C ASP A 187 1.95 14.74 9.25
N VAL A 188 2.74 15.64 9.83
CA VAL A 188 4.00 15.35 10.53
C VAL A 188 3.79 14.60 11.84
N GLN A 189 2.64 14.81 12.51
CA GLN A 189 2.35 14.13 13.77
C GLN A 189 2.01 12.66 13.55
N HIS A 190 1.36 12.36 12.43
CA HIS A 190 1.07 10.99 12.01
C HIS A 190 2.36 10.18 11.76
N ILE A 191 3.32 10.77 11.04
CA ILE A 191 4.62 10.13 10.76
C ILE A 191 5.43 9.89 12.05
N ARG A 192 5.41 10.86 12.98
CA ARG A 192 6.06 10.71 14.28
C ARG A 192 5.47 9.54 15.07
N LYS A 193 4.14 9.43 15.15
CA LYS A 193 3.48 8.30 15.82
C LYS A 193 3.83 6.96 15.16
N ALA A 194 3.94 6.90 13.83
CA ALA A 194 4.36 5.69 13.13
C ALA A 194 5.83 5.30 13.43
N LEU A 195 6.74 6.28 13.52
CA LEU A 195 8.14 6.11 13.91
C LEU A 195 8.30 5.64 15.37
N GLU A 196 7.41 6.09 16.24
CA GLU A 196 7.42 5.80 17.68
C GLU A 196 6.65 4.52 18.04
N ALA A 197 5.70 4.09 17.19
CA ALA A 197 4.79 2.98 17.46
C ALA A 197 5.51 1.61 17.58
N PRO A 198 5.34 0.90 18.72
CA PRO A 198 5.92 -0.42 18.95
C PRO A 198 5.50 -1.49 17.94
N ALA A 199 4.32 -1.38 17.32
CA ALA A 199 3.84 -2.32 16.30
C ALA A 199 4.74 -2.35 15.06
N TYR A 200 5.33 -1.22 14.68
CA TYR A 200 6.32 -1.14 13.61
C TYR A 200 7.76 -1.45 14.11
N ARG A 201 8.00 -1.41 15.42
CA ARG A 201 9.25 -1.89 16.06
C ARG A 201 9.27 -3.42 16.22
N THR A 202 8.12 -4.05 16.48
CA THR A 202 7.96 -5.51 16.72
C THR A 202 7.88 -6.34 15.44
N LEU A 203 7.54 -5.72 14.30
CA LEU A 203 7.72 -6.32 12.98
C LEU A 203 9.16 -6.20 12.44
N GLY A 204 10.03 -5.50 13.19
CA GLY A 204 11.46 -5.39 12.98
C GLY A 204 12.26 -6.14 14.05
N MET A 205 11.98 -7.42 14.26
CA MET A 205 12.94 -8.30 14.92
C MET A 205 13.93 -8.82 13.89
N GLU A 206 15.17 -8.36 14.06
CA GLU A 206 16.46 -8.89 13.59
C GLU A 206 16.49 -9.50 12.19
N VAL A 207 17.25 -8.83 11.30
CA VAL A 207 18.01 -9.56 10.30
C VAL A 207 18.95 -10.47 11.09
N ALA A 208 18.52 -11.72 11.33
CA ALA A 208 19.47 -12.77 11.63
C ALA A 208 20.53 -12.74 10.51
N PRO A 209 21.83 -12.75 10.84
CA PRO A 209 22.83 -12.97 9.83
C PRO A 209 22.47 -14.24 9.06
N PHE A 210 22.50 -14.16 7.73
CA PHE A 210 22.47 -15.35 6.88
C PHE A 210 23.69 -16.22 7.16
#